data_AF-A8XFT9-F1
#
_entry.id   AF-A8XFT9-F1
#
_cell.length_a   1.000
_cell.length_b   1.000
_cell.length_c   1.000
_cell.angle_alpha   90.00
_cell.angle_beta   90.00
_cell.angle_gamma   90.00
#
_symmetry.space_group_name_H-M   'P 1'
#
loop_
_entity.id
_entity.type
_entity.pdbx_description
1 polymer ?
#
loop_
_entity_poly.entity_id
_entity_poly.type
_entity_poly.pdbx_seq_one_letter_code
_entity_poly.pdbx_strand_id
1 'polypeptide(L)'
;MKSSPHRPSIELLFKRGLGSAEIARRLQISSSTVRNVVAAIKKRGDASEVKKSGRSVNTRNTRAIIKKRIIRNDGLSLNRMASQLGIARSTVQSIVKNDLKLKSYKLRRGQYLSDKSKAMRLEKCRKLLQHFQ
;
A
#
# COMPACT_ATOMS: atom_id res chain seq x y z
N MET A 1 13.33 -2.85 -16.36
CA MET A 1 13.97 -4.11 -16.80
C MET A 1 13.58 -4.27 -18.26
N LYS A 2 14.54 -4.47 -19.16
CA LYS A 2 14.21 -4.82 -20.55
C LYS A 2 13.76 -6.27 -20.56
N SER A 3 12.67 -6.57 -21.26
CA SER A 3 12.19 -7.93 -21.47
C SER A 3 13.30 -8.75 -22.15
N SER A 4 13.51 -9.99 -21.71
CA SER A 4 14.43 -10.91 -22.39
C SER A 4 14.05 -11.00 -23.87
N PRO A 5 15.00 -10.76 -24.79
CA PRO A 5 14.73 -10.60 -26.22
C PRO A 5 14.21 -11.89 -26.87
N HIS A 6 14.43 -13.04 -26.22
CA HIS A 6 14.07 -14.35 -26.76
C HIS A 6 12.68 -14.84 -26.36
N ARG A 7 12.01 -14.18 -25.40
CA ARG A 7 10.68 -14.60 -24.93
C ARG A 7 9.61 -14.57 -26.03
N PRO A 8 9.54 -13.53 -26.90
CA PRO A 8 8.62 -13.53 -28.04
C PRO A 8 8.89 -14.67 -29.03
N SER A 9 10.16 -14.98 -29.29
CA SER A 9 10.55 -16.08 -30.18
C SER A 9 10.17 -17.45 -29.61
N ILE A 10 10.34 -17.66 -28.30
CA ILE A 10 9.90 -18.87 -27.61
C ILE A 10 8.38 -19.00 -27.67
N GLU A 11 7.64 -17.90 -27.45
CA GLU A 11 6.18 -17.88 -27.52
C GLU A 11 5.67 -18.27 -28.91
N LEU A 12 6.25 -17.70 -29.96
CA LEU A 12 5.89 -17.99 -31.35
C LEU A 12 6.13 -19.47 -31.69
N LEU A 13 7.30 -20.02 -31.35
CA LEU A 13 7.64 -21.41 -31.63
C LEU A 13 6.80 -22.39 -30.80
N PHE A 14 6.48 -22.04 -29.57
CA PHE A 14 5.59 -22.84 -28.73
C PHE A 14 4.16 -22.85 -29.27
N LYS A 15 3.63 -21.71 -29.73
CA LYS A 15 2.31 -21.60 -30.41
C LYS A 15 2.26 -22.39 -31.72
N ARG A 16 3.40 -22.55 -32.41
CA ARG A 16 3.56 -23.42 -33.59
C ARG A 16 3.65 -24.92 -33.25
N GLY A 17 3.55 -25.30 -31.97
CA GLY A 17 3.53 -26.70 -31.54
C GLY A 17 4.91 -27.33 -31.32
N LEU A 18 6.01 -26.55 -31.34
CA LEU A 18 7.34 -27.12 -31.13
C LEU A 18 7.57 -27.50 -29.66
N GLY A 19 8.22 -28.64 -29.46
CA GLY A 19 8.65 -29.09 -28.13
C GLY A 19 9.77 -28.22 -27.54
N SER A 20 9.80 -28.08 -26.21
CA SER A 20 10.75 -27.19 -25.53
C SER A 20 12.24 -27.51 -25.80
N ALA A 21 12.58 -28.79 -25.99
CA ALA A 21 13.95 -29.19 -26.32
C ALA A 21 14.37 -28.71 -27.73
N GLU A 22 13.44 -28.77 -28.69
CA GLU A 22 13.66 -28.31 -30.05
C GLU A 22 13.79 -26.79 -30.12
N ILE A 23 12.97 -26.06 -29.36
CA ILE A 23 13.06 -24.61 -29.23
C ILE A 23 14.41 -24.18 -28.64
N ALA A 24 14.89 -24.89 -27.62
CA ALA A 24 16.19 -24.62 -27.00
C ALA A 24 17.34 -24.79 -27.99
N ARG A 25 17.32 -25.86 -28.81
CA ARG A 25 18.30 -26.10 -29.87
C ARG A 25 18.28 -25.02 -30.95
N ARG A 26 17.10 -24.66 -31.46
CA ARG A 26 16.97 -23.65 -32.54
C ARG A 26 17.39 -22.26 -32.11
N LEU A 27 17.02 -21.87 -30.89
CA LEU A 27 17.33 -20.54 -30.36
C LEU A 27 18.72 -20.47 -29.70
N GLN A 28 19.41 -21.61 -29.50
CA GLN A 28 20.68 -21.71 -28.78
C GLN A 28 20.59 -21.11 -27.36
N ILE A 29 19.52 -21.46 -26.64
CA ILE A 29 19.25 -20.97 -25.27
C ILE A 29 19.14 -22.16 -24.33
N SER A 30 19.53 -21.96 -23.06
CA SER A 30 19.33 -22.97 -22.01
C SER A 30 17.91 -23.54 -21.98
N SER A 31 17.82 -24.87 -21.90
CA SER A 31 16.57 -25.60 -21.82
C SER A 31 15.72 -25.22 -20.59
N SER A 32 16.37 -24.84 -19.49
CA SER A 32 15.73 -24.32 -18.28
C SER A 32 14.96 -23.02 -18.54
N THR A 33 15.52 -22.10 -19.32
CA THR A 33 14.86 -20.84 -19.67
C THR A 33 13.63 -21.09 -20.53
N VAL A 34 13.75 -21.95 -21.54
CA VAL A 34 12.61 -22.32 -22.40
C VAL A 34 11.51 -22.97 -21.58
N ARG A 35 11.85 -23.91 -20.69
CA ARG A 35 10.88 -24.59 -19.82
C ARG A 35 10.16 -23.61 -18.89
N ASN A 36 10.88 -22.66 -18.29
CA ASN A 36 10.29 -21.63 -17.42
C ASN A 36 9.36 -20.69 -18.18
N VAL A 37 9.72 -20.30 -19.42
CA VAL A 37 8.88 -19.46 -20.28
C VAL A 37 7.62 -20.22 -20.71
N VAL A 38 7.75 -21.46 -21.16
CA VAL A 38 6.60 -22.30 -21.54
C VAL A 38 5.67 -22.54 -20.36
N ALA A 39 6.20 -22.78 -19.16
CA ALA A 39 5.39 -22.89 -17.95
C ALA A 39 4.66 -21.57 -17.62
N ALA A 40 5.29 -20.42 -17.85
CA ALA A 40 4.65 -19.12 -17.69
C ALA A 40 3.51 -18.91 -18.70
N ILE A 41 3.73 -19.25 -19.98
CA ILE A 41 2.72 -19.18 -21.05
C ILE A 41 1.53 -20.08 -20.70
N LYS A 42 1.76 -21.33 -20.29
CA LYS A 42 0.68 -22.25 -19.88
C LYS A 42 -0.12 -21.73 -18.69
N LYS A 43 0.51 -20.99 -17.77
CA LYS A 43 -0.14 -20.49 -16.55
C LYS A 43 -0.88 -19.17 -16.75
N ARG A 44 -0.35 -18.25 -17.57
CA ARG A 44 -0.84 -16.87 -17.71
C ARG A 44 -1.41 -16.53 -19.09
N GLY A 45 -1.08 -17.33 -20.10
CA GLY A 45 -1.49 -17.13 -21.50
C GLY A 45 -0.46 -16.39 -22.37
N ASP A 46 0.57 -15.79 -21.78
CA ASP A 46 1.57 -14.98 -22.50
C ASP A 46 2.99 -15.23 -21.99
N ALA A 47 3.98 -14.82 -22.78
CA ALA A 47 5.38 -14.86 -22.39
C ALA A 47 5.86 -13.53 -21.77
N SER A 48 4.98 -12.64 -21.31
CA SER A 48 5.39 -11.37 -20.71
C SER A 48 6.24 -11.60 -19.45
N GLU A 49 7.17 -10.68 -19.19
CA GLU A 49 7.92 -10.70 -17.93
C GLU A 49 7.08 -10.17 -16.80
N VAL A 50 7.10 -10.89 -15.68
CA VAL A 50 6.42 -10.48 -14.47
C VAL A 50 7.30 -9.48 -13.75
N LYS A 51 6.78 -8.26 -13.56
CA LYS A 51 7.44 -7.26 -12.73
C LYS A 51 7.60 -7.82 -11.32
N LYS A 52 8.84 -8.03 -10.89
CA LYS A 52 9.14 -8.40 -9.51
C LYS A 52 8.69 -7.27 -8.58
N SER A 53 8.03 -7.63 -7.48
CA SER A 53 7.71 -6.64 -6.44
C SER A 53 9.01 -6.13 -5.82
N GLY A 54 9.15 -4.81 -5.76
CA GLY A 54 10.23 -4.17 -5.01
C GLY A 54 10.01 -4.31 -3.50
N ARG A 55 11.08 -4.16 -2.72
CA ARG A 55 10.97 -3.99 -1.27
C ARG A 55 10.38 -2.62 -0.96
N SER A 56 9.36 -2.58 -0.10
CA SER A 56 8.71 -1.35 0.32
C SER A 56 8.77 -1.21 1.83
N VAL A 57 9.07 0.00 2.30
CA VAL A 57 9.00 0.38 3.72
C VAL A 57 7.54 0.48 4.21
N ASN A 58 6.59 0.67 3.28
CA ASN A 58 5.15 0.66 3.56
C ASN A 58 4.64 -0.78 3.75
N THR A 59 5.08 -1.41 4.83
CA THR A 59 4.60 -2.73 5.24
C THR A 59 3.32 -2.63 6.06
N ARG A 60 2.59 -3.74 6.20
CA ARG A 60 1.42 -3.83 7.07
C ARG A 60 1.75 -3.45 8.52
N ASN A 61 2.93 -3.85 9.01
CA ASN A 61 3.38 -3.55 10.36
C ASN A 61 3.64 -2.04 10.54
N THR A 62 4.34 -1.41 9.59
CA THR A 62 4.59 0.04 9.59
C THR A 62 3.27 0.83 9.66
N ARG A 63 2.27 0.44 8.86
CA ARG A 63 0.94 1.06 8.88
C ARG A 63 0.25 0.91 10.23
N ALA A 64 0.30 -0.28 10.83
CA ALA A 64 -0.29 -0.54 12.13
C ALA A 64 0.36 0.30 13.25
N ILE A 65 1.69 0.43 13.25
CA ILE A 65 2.43 1.26 14.21
C ILE A 65 2.02 2.74 14.07
N ILE A 66 1.99 3.26 12.84
CA ILE A 66 1.58 4.65 12.56
C ILE A 66 0.13 4.88 13.04
N LYS A 67 -0.80 3.98 12.70
CA LYS A 67 -2.21 4.06 13.14
C LYS A 67 -2.32 4.10 14.67
N LYS A 68 -1.61 3.21 15.38
CA LYS A 68 -1.59 3.18 16.85
C LYS A 68 -0.98 4.44 17.46
N ARG A 69 0.00 5.08 16.81
CA ARG A 69 0.57 6.35 17.31
C ARG A 69 -0.43 7.51 17.17
N ILE A 70 -1.13 7.58 16.04
CA ILE A 70 -2.15 8.62 15.81
C ILE A 70 -3.34 8.46 16.76
N ILE A 71 -3.84 7.23 16.96
CA ILE A 71 -4.95 6.99 17.90
C ILE A 71 -4.59 7.41 19.33
N ARG A 72 -3.33 7.20 19.74
CA ARG A 72 -2.86 7.62 21.07
C ARG A 72 -2.70 9.13 21.19
N ASN A 73 -2.27 9.80 20.12
CA ASN A 73 -2.11 11.25 20.08
C ASN A 73 -2.17 11.72 18.62
N ASP A 74 -3.27 12.35 18.25
CA ASP A 74 -3.57 12.84 16.90
C ASP A 74 -2.95 14.21 16.59
N GLY A 75 -2.43 14.91 17.61
CA GLY A 75 -1.68 16.16 17.50
C GLY A 75 -0.20 15.99 17.13
N LEU A 76 0.25 14.76 16.82
CA LEU A 76 1.65 14.47 16.52
C LEU A 76 2.09 14.96 15.13
N SER A 77 3.30 15.54 15.07
CA SER A 77 3.96 15.85 13.80
C SER A 77 4.38 14.59 13.05
N LEU A 78 4.04 14.53 11.76
CA LEU A 78 4.47 13.45 10.87
C LEU A 78 6.01 13.40 10.72
N ASN A 79 6.69 14.54 10.81
CA ASN A 79 8.15 14.59 10.78
C ASN A 79 8.75 13.88 12.00
N ARG A 80 8.23 14.18 13.20
CA ARG A 80 8.68 13.55 14.44
C ARG A 80 8.46 12.03 14.39
N MET A 81 7.31 11.61 13.88
CA MET A 81 6.99 10.19 13.71
C MET A 81 7.95 9.51 12.72
N ALA A 82 8.28 10.17 11.62
CA ALA A 82 9.21 9.69 10.61
C ALA A 82 10.63 9.50 11.19
N SER A 83 11.15 10.52 11.89
CA SER A 83 12.45 10.46 12.55
C SER A 83 12.53 9.32 13.57
N GLN A 84 11.50 9.15 14.40
CA GLN A 84 11.45 8.07 15.39
C GLN A 84 11.34 6.67 14.79
N LEU A 85 10.80 6.53 13.59
CA LEU A 85 10.70 5.25 12.89
C LEU A 85 11.89 4.99 11.97
N GLY A 86 12.78 5.98 11.77
CA GLY A 86 13.88 5.89 10.81
C GLY A 86 13.40 5.80 9.36
N ILE A 87 12.23 6.38 9.05
CA ILE A 87 11.60 6.31 7.72
C ILE A 87 11.52 7.71 7.13
N ALA A 88 11.56 7.80 5.80
CA ALA A 88 11.31 9.06 5.10
C ALA A 88 9.92 9.63 5.44
N ARG A 89 9.85 10.95 5.69
CA ARG A 89 8.60 11.66 5.96
C ARG A 89 7.55 11.42 4.87
N SER A 90 7.95 11.45 3.60
CA SER A 90 7.05 11.25 2.45
C SER A 90 6.31 9.91 2.52
N THR A 91 6.98 8.85 3.00
CA THR A 91 6.36 7.53 3.20
C THR A 91 5.32 7.58 4.31
N VAL A 92 5.63 8.19 5.45
CA VAL A 92 4.67 8.35 6.56
C VAL A 92 3.46 9.16 6.10
N GLN A 93 3.69 10.26 5.38
CA GLN A 93 2.61 11.09 4.83
C GLN A 93 1.75 10.32 3.83
N SER A 94 2.35 9.53 2.93
CA SER A 94 1.60 8.69 1.99
C SER A 94 0.76 7.65 2.72
N ILE A 95 1.29 7.03 3.77
CA ILE A 95 0.53 6.07 4.59
C ILE A 95 -0.68 6.75 5.24
N VAL A 96 -0.48 7.90 5.87
CA VAL A 96 -1.55 8.62 6.57
C VAL A 96 -2.65 9.08 5.60
N LYS A 97 -2.26 9.63 4.44
CA LYS A 97 -3.20 10.15 3.45
C LYS A 97 -3.88 9.04 2.64
N ASN A 98 -3.10 8.11 2.09
CA ASN A 98 -3.58 7.17 1.08
C ASN A 98 -4.08 5.85 1.71
N ASP A 99 -3.42 5.35 2.75
CA ASP A 99 -3.77 4.06 3.35
C ASP A 99 -4.72 4.22 4.54
N LEU A 100 -4.48 5.21 5.42
CA LEU A 100 -5.32 5.48 6.59
C LEU A 100 -6.47 6.45 6.30
N LYS A 101 -6.44 7.13 5.13
CA LYS A 101 -7.46 8.11 4.71
C LYS A 101 -7.68 9.25 5.71
N LEU A 102 -6.63 9.65 6.42
CA LEU A 102 -6.68 10.74 7.39
C LEU A 102 -6.21 12.06 6.77
N LYS A 103 -6.85 13.15 7.17
CA LYS A 103 -6.48 14.52 6.76
C LYS A 103 -6.02 15.30 7.99
N SER A 104 -4.91 16.01 7.86
CA SER A 104 -4.43 16.92 8.90
C SER A 104 -5.29 18.18 8.90
N TYR A 105 -6.05 18.38 9.98
CA TYR A 105 -6.87 19.57 10.19
C TYR A 105 -6.17 20.55 11.13
N LYS A 106 -6.50 21.84 10.99
CA LYS A 106 -6.06 22.87 11.93
C LYS A 106 -6.96 22.83 13.16
N LEU A 107 -6.37 22.65 14.34
CA LEU A 107 -7.10 22.76 15.60
C LEU A 107 -7.61 24.20 15.78
N ARG A 108 -8.90 24.34 16.06
CA ARG A 108 -9.53 25.62 16.40
C ARG A 108 -9.49 25.79 17.92
N ARG A 109 -9.21 27.01 18.36
CA ARG A 109 -9.29 27.37 19.78
C ARG A 109 -10.75 27.65 20.11
N GLY A 110 -11.22 27.06 21.21
CA GLY A 110 -12.54 27.33 21.78
C GLY A 110 -12.41 27.72 23.24
N GLN A 111 -13.54 28.05 23.87
CA GLN A 111 -13.59 28.29 25.31
C GLN A 111 -13.21 27.02 26.07
N TYR A 112 -12.32 27.15 27.05
CA TYR A 112 -12.02 26.06 27.97
C TYR A 112 -13.23 25.80 28.87
N LEU A 113 -13.66 24.53 28.97
CA LEU A 113 -14.78 24.15 29.81
C LEU A 113 -14.28 23.36 31.02
N SER A 114 -14.48 23.93 32.21
CA SER A 114 -14.35 23.20 33.47
C SER A 114 -15.40 22.09 33.55
N ASP A 115 -15.18 21.10 34.41
CA ASP A 115 -16.14 20.00 34.57
C ASP A 115 -17.49 20.49 35.12
N LYS A 116 -17.47 21.49 36.01
CA LYS A 116 -18.68 22.21 36.44
C LYS A 116 -19.42 22.84 35.25
N SER A 117 -18.70 23.53 34.37
CA SER A 117 -19.28 24.15 33.18
C SER A 117 -19.86 23.11 32.21
N LYS A 118 -19.23 21.93 32.07
CA LYS A 118 -19.77 20.83 31.25
C LYS A 118 -21.07 20.29 31.83
N ALA A 119 -21.13 20.07 33.15
CA ALA A 119 -22.32 19.57 33.83
C ALA A 119 -23.52 20.54 33.67
N MET A 120 -23.29 21.83 33.93
CA MET A 120 -24.32 22.87 33.77
C MET A 120 -24.84 22.94 32.32
N ARG A 121 -23.95 22.85 31.33
CA ARG A 121 -24.34 22.84 29.91
C ARG A 121 -25.21 21.65 29.57
N LEU A 122 -24.85 20.45 30.06
CA LEU A 122 -25.63 19.23 29.82
C LEU A 122 -27.04 19.32 30.41
N GLU A 123 -27.16 19.81 31.65
CA GLU A 123 -28.45 20.01 32.31
C GLU A 123 -29.33 21.02 31.54
N LYS A 124 -28.75 22.16 31.13
CA LYS A 124 -29.44 23.17 30.34
C LYS A 124 -29.97 22.59 29.01
N CYS A 125 -29.13 21.83 28.30
CA CYS A 125 -29.54 21.18 27.05
C CYS A 125 -30.69 20.19 27.25
N ARG A 126 -30.67 19.40 28.34
CA ARG A 126 -31.77 18.46 28.67
C ARG A 126 -33.09 19.18 28.93
N LYS A 127 -33.06 20.25 29.75
CA LYS A 127 -34.26 21.06 30.04
C LYS A 127 -34.82 21.73 28.79
N LEU A 128 -33.95 22.27 27.93
CA LEU A 128 -34.37 22.85 26.66
C LEU A 128 -35.02 21.79 25.75
N LEU A 129 -34.42 20.60 25.62
CA LEU A 129 -34.99 19.54 24.80
C LEU A 129 -36.38 19.12 25.28
N GLN A 130 -36.57 19.01 26.60
CA GLN A 130 -37.85 18.67 27.21
C GLN A 130 -38.93 19.73 27.01
N HIS A 131 -38.53 21.01 26.88
CA HIS A 131 -39.47 22.11 26.61
C HIS A 131 -39.98 22.11 25.15
N PHE A 132 -39.25 21.48 24.22
CA PHE A 132 -39.62 21.41 22.80
C PHE A 132 -40.20 20.03 22.41
N GLN A 133 -40.41 19.13 23.36
CA GLN A 133 -41.11 17.85 23.21
C GLN A 133 -42.51 17.96 23.80
#